data_AF-A0A2E9I6H5-F1
#
_entry.id   AF-A0A2E9I6H5-F1
#
_cell.length_a   1.000
_cell.length_b   1.000
_cell.length_c   1.000
_cell.angle_alpha   90.00
_cell.angle_beta   90.00
_cell.angle_gamma   90.00
#
_symmetry.space_group_name_H-M   'P 1'
#
loop_
_entity.id
_entity.type
_entity.pdbx_description
1 polymer ?
#
loop_
_entity_poly.entity_id
_entity_poly.type
_entity_poly.pdbx_seq_one_letter_code
_entity_poly.pdbx_strand_id
1 'polypeptide(L)'
;MTKDDAIDPKGLMADAYAIEGITAEECRSIFLDWALSLPEGVDMQALIGATLARHGTAENHPMTQVLRDGLATAGKPRRRGGWKSRPRPDMDGA
;
A
#
# COMPACT_ATOMS: atom_id res chain seq x y z
N MET A 1 -3.18 4.73 -21.93
CA MET A 1 -2.72 4.52 -20.55
C MET A 1 -2.31 5.85 -19.96
N THR A 2 -3.20 6.48 -19.21
CA THR A 2 -2.88 7.68 -18.43
C THR A 2 -1.90 7.28 -17.32
N LYS A 3 -0.92 8.15 -17.05
CA LYS A 3 0.11 7.95 -16.01
C LYS A 3 -0.47 7.71 -14.60
N ASP A 4 -1.76 7.98 -14.43
CA ASP A 4 -2.57 7.76 -13.23
C ASP A 4 -2.59 6.33 -12.71
N ASP A 5 -2.67 5.31 -13.58
CA ASP A 5 -2.69 3.89 -13.14
C ASP A 5 -1.36 3.46 -12.49
N ALA A 6 -0.26 4.17 -12.75
CA ALA A 6 1.04 3.75 -12.25
C ALA A 6 1.19 3.94 -10.73
N ILE A 7 0.46 4.91 -10.16
CA ILE A 7 0.54 5.23 -8.72
C ILE A 7 -0.50 4.46 -7.94
N ASP A 8 -1.70 4.32 -8.50
CA ASP A 8 -2.81 3.63 -7.89
C ASP A 8 -3.61 2.85 -8.95
N PRO A 9 -3.08 1.70 -9.43
CA PRO A 9 -3.68 0.93 -10.53
C PRO A 9 -5.07 0.37 -10.19
N LYS A 10 -5.44 0.38 -8.91
CA LYS A 10 -6.72 -0.14 -8.42
C LYS A 10 -7.66 0.98 -7.93
N GLY A 11 -7.22 2.23 -7.89
CA GLY A 11 -8.02 3.33 -7.32
C GLY A 11 -8.20 3.27 -5.80
N LEU A 12 -7.47 2.41 -5.09
CA LEU A 12 -7.63 2.19 -3.65
C LEU A 12 -7.32 3.43 -2.81
N MET A 13 -6.32 4.21 -3.23
CA MET A 13 -5.96 5.45 -2.55
C MET A 13 -7.04 6.51 -2.80
N ALA A 14 -7.47 6.66 -4.04
CA ALA A 14 -8.52 7.61 -4.38
C ALA A 14 -9.83 7.32 -3.63
N ASP A 15 -10.23 6.04 -3.58
CA ASP A 15 -11.42 5.59 -2.86
C ASP A 15 -11.31 5.88 -1.36
N ALA A 16 -10.15 5.61 -0.75
CA ALA A 16 -9.95 5.89 0.67
C ALA A 16 -10.11 7.38 1.01
N TYR A 17 -9.63 8.29 0.15
CA TYR A 17 -9.83 9.73 0.34
C TYR A 17 -11.28 10.19 0.08
N ALA A 18 -12.07 9.39 -0.64
CA ALA A 18 -13.48 9.69 -0.93
C ALA A 18 -14.45 9.16 0.14
N ILE A 19 -14.03 8.17 0.96
CA ILE A 19 -14.86 7.62 2.02
C ILE A 19 -14.95 8.60 3.19
N GLU A 20 -16.13 9.17 3.39
CA GLU A 20 -16.41 10.02 4.53
C GLU A 20 -16.42 9.22 5.84
N GLY A 21 -15.71 9.71 6.86
CA GLY A 21 -15.67 9.06 8.17
C GLY A 21 -14.79 7.81 8.27
N ILE A 22 -13.97 7.52 7.24
CA ILE A 22 -13.03 6.40 7.30
C ILE A 22 -12.06 6.53 8.48
N THR A 23 -11.79 5.43 9.15
CA THR A 23 -10.89 5.40 10.31
C THR A 23 -9.43 5.17 9.90
N ALA A 24 -8.50 5.47 10.82
CA ALA A 24 -7.08 5.18 10.60
C ALA A 24 -6.80 3.67 10.44
N GLU A 25 -7.58 2.79 11.09
CA GLU A 25 -7.41 1.34 10.98
C GLU A 25 -7.83 0.81 9.61
N GLU A 26 -8.93 1.32 9.06
CA GLU A 26 -9.37 1.03 7.70
C GLU A 26 -8.37 1.58 6.67
N CYS A 27 -7.88 2.81 6.86
CA CYS A 27 -6.83 3.37 6.01
C CYS A 27 -5.56 2.50 6.00
N ARG A 28 -5.12 1.97 7.14
CA ARG A 28 -3.97 1.05 7.20
C ARG A 28 -4.22 -0.23 6.43
N SER A 29 -5.44 -0.75 6.46
CA SER A 29 -5.83 -1.97 5.74
C SER A 29 -5.81 -1.75 4.23
N ILE A 30 -6.37 -0.64 3.76
CA ILE A 30 -6.34 -0.25 2.34
C ILE A 30 -4.90 0.01 1.88
N PHE A 31 -4.11 0.73 2.68
CA PHE A 31 -2.69 0.97 2.38
C PHE A 31 -1.90 -0.34 2.24
N LEU A 32 -2.16 -1.31 3.10
CA LEU A 32 -1.52 -2.62 3.02
C LEU A 32 -1.93 -3.37 1.75
N ASP A 33 -3.22 -3.39 1.38
CA ASP A 33 -3.69 -4.04 0.14
C ASP A 33 -3.08 -3.39 -1.11
N TRP A 34 -3.01 -2.06 -1.13
CA TRP A 34 -2.32 -1.32 -2.18
C TRP A 34 -0.84 -1.71 -2.25
N ALA A 35 -0.11 -1.68 -1.13
CA ALA A 35 1.32 -2.03 -1.09
C ALA A 35 1.61 -3.49 -1.51
N LEU A 36 0.67 -4.41 -1.26
CA LEU A 36 0.74 -5.80 -1.69
C LEU A 36 0.44 -5.96 -3.19
N SER A 37 -0.34 -5.06 -3.76
CA SER A 37 -0.70 -5.05 -5.18
C SER A 37 0.38 -4.46 -6.08
N LEU A 38 1.38 -3.80 -5.50
CA LEU A 38 2.48 -3.19 -6.24
C LEU A 38 3.45 -4.25 -6.82
N PRO A 39 3.95 -4.06 -8.06
CA PRO A 39 4.95 -4.94 -8.65
C PRO A 39 6.25 -4.97 -7.84
N GLU A 40 7.01 -6.06 -7.96
CA GLU A 40 8.34 -6.12 -7.34
C GLU A 40 9.31 -5.15 -8.01
N GLY A 41 10.16 -4.50 -7.21
CA GLY A 41 11.15 -3.54 -7.71
C GLY A 41 10.64 -2.10 -7.88
N VAL A 42 9.37 -1.81 -7.57
CA VAL A 42 8.90 -0.43 -7.51
C VAL A 42 9.37 0.26 -6.23
N ASP A 43 9.70 1.55 -6.33
CA ASP A 43 10.05 2.36 -5.18
C ASP A 43 8.77 2.78 -4.44
N MET A 44 8.47 2.07 -3.35
CA MET A 44 7.32 2.38 -2.50
C MET A 44 7.39 3.79 -1.92
N GLN A 45 8.58 4.33 -1.60
CA GLN A 45 8.68 5.68 -1.06
C GLN A 45 8.33 6.72 -2.13
N ALA A 46 8.82 6.53 -3.36
CA ALA A 46 8.47 7.39 -4.48
C ALA A 46 6.96 7.38 -4.75
N LEU A 47 6.33 6.19 -4.68
CA LEU A 47 4.89 6.05 -4.88
C LEU A 47 4.08 6.71 -3.77
N ILE A 48 4.45 6.49 -2.50
CA ILE A 48 3.81 7.16 -1.36
C ILE A 48 3.93 8.68 -1.48
N GLY A 49 5.12 9.18 -1.84
CA GLY A 49 5.36 10.61 -2.07
C GLY A 49 4.49 11.18 -3.19
N ALA A 50 4.33 10.44 -4.29
CA ALA A 50 3.44 10.82 -5.40
C ALA A 50 1.96 10.84 -4.97
N THR A 51 1.51 9.86 -4.19
CA THR A 51 0.15 9.83 -3.63
C THR A 51 -0.11 11.01 -2.69
N LEU A 52 0.86 11.33 -1.82
CA LEU A 52 0.79 12.50 -0.93
C LEU A 52 0.78 13.82 -1.72
N ALA A 53 1.57 13.95 -2.78
CA ALA A 53 1.55 15.15 -3.62
C ALA A 53 0.20 15.35 -4.33
N ARG A 54 -0.49 14.25 -4.65
CA ARG A 54 -1.79 14.27 -5.33
C ARG A 54 -2.97 14.52 -4.39
N HIS A 55 -3.01 13.83 -3.26
CA HIS A 55 -4.18 13.81 -2.35
C HIS A 55 -3.92 14.46 -0.99
N GLY A 56 -2.67 14.72 -0.62
CA GLY A 56 -2.27 15.22 0.69
C GLY A 56 -2.63 16.68 0.97
N THR A 57 -3.38 17.33 0.08
CA THR A 57 -4.02 18.63 0.36
C THR A 57 -5.07 18.52 1.47
N ALA A 58 -5.64 17.33 1.68
CA ALA A 58 -6.49 17.02 2.82
C ALA A 58 -5.63 16.63 4.04
N GLU A 59 -4.90 17.57 4.65
CA GLU A 59 -3.96 17.29 5.75
C GLU A 59 -4.59 16.58 6.97
N ASN A 60 -5.91 16.70 7.14
CA ASN A 60 -6.65 16.07 8.24
C ASN A 60 -7.23 14.69 7.89
N HIS A 61 -6.93 14.14 6.71
CA HIS A 61 -7.43 12.82 6.35
C HIS A 61 -6.59 11.71 6.99
N PRO A 62 -7.19 10.68 7.63
CA PRO A 62 -6.44 9.61 8.27
C PRO A 62 -5.54 8.84 7.30
N MET A 63 -5.90 8.72 6.02
CA MET A 63 -5.03 8.14 4.99
C MET A 63 -3.72 8.92 4.81
N THR A 64 -3.75 10.25 4.92
CA THR A 64 -2.54 11.08 4.83
C THR A 64 -1.56 10.77 5.97
N GLN A 65 -2.07 10.53 7.18
CA GLN A 65 -1.24 10.12 8.33
C GLN A 65 -0.63 8.73 8.09
N VAL A 66 -1.42 7.77 7.62
CA VAL A 66 -0.93 6.42 7.29
C VAL A 66 0.18 6.45 6.24
N LEU A 67 0.05 7.28 5.21
CA LEU A 67 1.09 7.46 4.18
C LEU A 67 2.37 8.08 4.77
N ARG A 68 2.25 9.08 5.64
CA ARG A 68 3.39 9.69 6.35
C ARG A 68 4.10 8.66 7.25
N ASP A 69 3.36 7.86 8.00
CA ASP A 69 3.90 6.76 8.83
C ASP A 69 4.57 5.67 7.97
N GLY A 70 4.00 5.41 6.79
CA GLY A 70 4.54 4.49 5.80
C GLY A 70 5.93 4.92 5.30
N LEU A 71 6.14 6.21 5.02
CA LEU A 71 7.45 6.75 4.66
C LEU A 71 8.49 6.54 5.79
N ALA A 72 8.11 6.81 7.03
CA ALA A 72 8.99 6.61 8.18
C ALA A 72 9.40 5.14 8.36
N THR A 73 8.49 4.20 8.05
CA THR A 73 8.72 2.76 8.21
C THR A 73 9.46 2.13 7.03
N ALA A 74 9.19 2.60 5.80
CA ALA A 74 9.81 2.09 4.58
C ALA A 74 11.32 2.39 4.46
N GLY A 75 11.84 3.32 5.27
CA GLY A 75 13.29 3.52 5.43
C GLY A 75 14.02 2.33 6.08
N LYS A 76 13.29 1.37 6.66
CA LYS A 76 13.86 0.13 7.21
C LYS A 76 13.71 -0.99 6.15
N PRO A 77 14.79 -1.51 5.56
CA PRO A 77 14.70 -2.54 4.52
C PRO A 77 14.04 -3.79 5.11
N ARG A 78 12.76 -4.00 4.80
CA ARG A 78 12.01 -5.20 5.20
C ARG A 78 12.27 -6.28 4.16
N ARG A 79 13.00 -7.32 4.58
CA ARG A 79 13.21 -8.55 3.81
C ARG A 79 11.83 -9.13 3.42
N ARG A 80 11.47 -9.06 2.13
CA ARG A 80 10.35 -9.81 1.56
C ARG A 80 10.74 -11.30 1.50
N GLY A 81 10.66 -11.96 2.65
CA GLY A 81 10.78 -13.42 2.73
C GLY A 81 9.75 -13.91 3.73
N GLY A 82 8.76 -14.68 3.29
CA GLY A 82 7.89 -15.37 4.24
C GLY A 82 6.60 -16.03 3.75
N TRP A 83 5.99 -15.65 2.62
CA TRP A 83 4.76 -16.35 2.18
C TRP A 83 5.05 -17.52 1.23
N LYS A 84 6.12 -17.44 0.43
CA LYS A 84 6.48 -18.46 -0.56
C LYS A 84 7.31 -19.63 -0.01
N SER A 85 7.63 -19.64 1.29
CA SER A 85 8.52 -20.63 1.93
C SER A 85 7.81 -21.77 2.64
N ARG A 86 6.49 -21.97 2.44
CA ARG A 86 5.81 -23.16 2.97
C ARG A 86 5.99 -24.31 1.97
N PRO A 87 6.79 -25.36 2.27
CA PRO A 87 6.63 -26.61 1.56
C PRO A 87 5.21 -27.11 1.84
N ARG A 88 4.41 -27.29 0.79
CA ARG A 88 3.18 -28.07 0.93
C ARG A 88 3.63 -29.50 1.21
N PRO A 89 3.12 -30.18 2.24
CA PRO A 89 3.34 -31.62 2.32
C PRO A 89 2.65 -32.23 1.10
N ASP A 90 3.43 -32.86 0.22
CA ASP A 90 2.92 -33.80 -0.76
C ASP A 90 2.25 -34.92 0.03
N MET A 91 0.91 -34.92 0.04
CA MET A 91 0.13 -36.05 0.49
C MET A 91 -0.08 -36.96 -0.73
N ASP A 92 0.99 -37.60 -1.17
CA ASP A 92 0.93 -38.82 -1.98
C ASP A 92 1.29 -39.98 -1.05
N GLY A 93 0.25 -40.69 -0.61
CA GLY A 93 0.38 -41.83 0.28
C GLY A 93 -0.70 -42.87 -0.04
N ALA A 94 -0.27 -43.82 -0.88
CA ALA A 94 -0.66 -45.25 -0.97
C ALA A 94 -2.15 -45.64 -0.98
#